data_AF-D8UDI7-F1
#
_entry.id   AF-D8UDI7-F1
#
_cell.length_a   1.000
_cell.length_b   1.000
_cell.length_c   1.000
_cell.angle_alpha   90.00
_cell.angle_beta   90.00
_cell.angle_gamma   90.00
#
_symmetry.space_group_name_H-M   'P 1'
#
loop_
_entity.id
_entity.type
_entity.pdbx_description
1 polymer ?
#
loop_
_entity_poly.entity_id
_entity_poly.type
_entity_poly.pdbx_seq_one_letter_code
_entity_poly.pdbx_strand_id
1 'polypeptide(L)'
;GFTPLCKVLPADVVMAFLNTLFTRFDAMLDHYRVYKVETIGDCYMVAGGLIREDEDGMAAVQGGGTVDPDQAANVVGFAKVRVSCVRLPTTGAPVKIRVGIHSGPVVSGVVGTRMPRFCLFGDTVNT
;
A
#
# COMPACT_ATOMS: atom_id res chain seq x y z
N GLY A 1 11.84 -2.99 -14.42
CA GLY A 1 11.13 -3.78 -13.40
C GLY A 1 12.10 -4.10 -12.28
N PHE A 2 11.60 -4.48 -11.11
CA PHE A 2 12.41 -4.75 -9.92
C PHE A 2 13.39 -5.93 -10.09
N THR A 3 12.95 -7.06 -10.65
CA THR A 3 13.83 -8.24 -10.79
C THR A 3 15.10 -7.98 -11.61
N PRO A 4 15.07 -7.26 -12.76
CA PRO A 4 16.29 -6.82 -13.43
C PRO A 4 17.19 -5.89 -12.58
N LEU A 5 16.63 -4.99 -11.76
CA LEU A 5 17.40 -4.10 -10.88
C LEU A 5 18.20 -4.92 -9.85
N CYS A 6 17.56 -5.91 -9.23
CA CYS A 6 18.20 -6.77 -8.22
C CYS A 6 19.34 -7.63 -8.79
N LYS A 7 19.40 -7.84 -10.12
CA LYS A 7 20.48 -8.60 -10.76
C LYS A 7 21.73 -7.78 -11.03
N VAL A 8 21.61 -6.45 -11.11
CA VAL A 8 22.68 -5.56 -11.56
C VAL A 8 23.15 -4.58 -10.50
N LEU A 9 22.36 -4.37 -9.44
CA LEU A 9 22.70 -3.46 -8.34
C LEU A 9 22.99 -4.23 -7.05
N PRO A 10 23.90 -3.70 -6.20
CA PRO A 10 24.05 -4.14 -4.83
C PRO A 10 22.74 -4.03 -4.03
N ALA A 11 22.56 -4.93 -3.07
CA ALA A 11 21.32 -5.03 -2.29
C ALA A 11 21.00 -3.76 -1.50
N ASP A 12 22.01 -3.12 -0.90
CA ASP A 12 21.88 -1.86 -0.16
C ASP A 12 21.36 -0.72 -1.05
N VAL A 13 21.84 -0.63 -2.29
CA VAL A 13 21.37 0.37 -3.27
C VAL A 13 19.90 0.12 -3.64
N VAL A 14 19.52 -1.14 -3.86
CA VAL A 14 18.12 -1.50 -4.15
C VAL A 14 17.20 -1.17 -2.97
N MET A 15 17.64 -1.48 -1.75
CA MET A 15 16.88 -1.21 -0.52
C MET A 15 16.72 0.29 -0.27
N ALA A 16 17.78 1.09 -0.47
CA ALA A 16 17.71 2.55 -0.34
C ALA A 16 16.74 3.16 -1.36
N PHE A 17 16.75 2.66 -2.59
CA PHE A 17 15.81 3.06 -3.64
C PHE A 17 14.36 2.72 -3.27
N LEU A 18 14.07 1.48 -2.85
CA LEU A 18 12.73 1.07 -2.42
C LEU A 18 12.25 1.89 -1.22
N ASN A 19 13.12 2.10 -0.23
CA ASN A 19 12.79 2.90 0.94
C ASN A 19 12.42 4.33 0.56
N THR A 20 13.16 4.94 -0.37
CA THR A 20 12.85 6.28 -0.88
C THR A 20 11.48 6.31 -1.58
N LEU A 21 11.17 5.30 -2.39
CA LEU A 21 9.88 5.21 -3.08
C LEU A 21 8.72 5.01 -2.09
N PHE A 22 8.85 4.06 -1.16
CA PHE A 22 7.79 3.73 -0.21
C PHE A 22 7.57 4.85 0.81
N THR A 23 8.62 5.54 1.25
CA THR A 23 8.48 6.72 2.14
C THR A 23 7.62 7.81 1.48
N ARG A 24 7.68 7.96 0.16
CA ARG A 24 6.82 8.92 -0.57
C ARG A 24 5.36 8.49 -0.62
N PHE A 25 5.11 7.19 -0.71
CA PHE A 25 3.76 6.65 -0.61
C PHE A 25 3.21 6.76 0.81
N ASP A 26 4.04 6.45 1.81
CA ASP A 26 3.72 6.55 3.23
C ASP A 26 3.25 7.98 3.58
N ALA A 27 3.93 9.00 3.06
CA ALA A 27 3.58 10.40 3.27
C ALA A 27 2.19 10.82 2.71
N MET A 28 1.57 10.00 1.86
CA MET A 28 0.26 10.27 1.29
C MET A 28 -0.86 9.41 1.89
N LEU A 29 -0.56 8.48 2.80
CA LEU A 29 -1.54 7.54 3.36
C LEU A 29 -2.68 8.28 4.08
N ASP A 30 -2.33 9.20 4.99
CA ASP A 30 -3.29 9.96 5.78
C ASP A 30 -4.14 10.88 4.90
N HIS A 31 -3.51 11.53 3.91
CA HIS A 31 -4.20 12.44 2.99
C HIS A 31 -5.31 11.75 2.21
N TYR A 32 -5.07 10.51 1.78
CA TYR A 32 -6.08 9.71 1.07
C TYR A 32 -6.84 8.75 1.98
N ARG A 33 -6.63 8.77 3.30
CA ARG A 33 -7.31 7.90 4.28
C ARG A 33 -7.27 6.42 3.87
N VAL A 34 -6.12 5.95 3.39
CA VAL A 34 -5.89 4.55 3.01
C VAL A 34 -4.93 3.88 3.98
N TYR A 35 -5.17 2.60 4.26
CA TYR A 35 -4.33 1.82 5.16
C TYR A 35 -3.29 1.04 4.36
N LYS A 36 -2.02 1.12 4.80
CA LYS A 36 -0.92 0.35 4.23
C LYS A 36 -0.96 -1.09 4.72
N VAL A 37 -1.06 -2.02 3.78
CA VAL A 37 -0.99 -3.46 4.03
C VAL A 37 0.48 -3.90 3.93
N GLU A 38 0.76 -5.18 4.09
CA GLU A 38 2.10 -5.73 3.89
C GLU A 38 2.62 -5.50 2.46
N THR A 39 3.94 -5.34 2.36
CA THR A 39 4.68 -5.22 1.09
C THR A 39 5.40 -6.53 0.79
N ILE A 40 5.32 -7.02 -0.45
CA ILE A 40 6.08 -8.20 -0.92
C ILE A 40 7.00 -7.77 -2.06
N GLY A 41 8.31 -7.74 -1.82
CA GLY A 41 9.28 -7.29 -2.81
C GLY A 41 9.09 -5.81 -3.17
N ASP A 42 8.81 -5.52 -4.44
CA ASP A 42 8.49 -4.18 -4.96
C ASP A 42 7.01 -3.82 -4.93
N CYS A 43 6.13 -4.74 -4.51
CA CYS A 43 4.71 -4.49 -4.41
C CYS A 43 4.38 -3.68 -3.16
N TYR A 44 3.69 -2.55 -3.37
CA TYR A 44 3.16 -1.70 -2.32
C TYR A 44 1.63 -1.80 -2.32
N MET A 45 1.06 -2.36 -1.26
CA MET A 45 -0.37 -2.63 -1.16
C MET A 45 -1.04 -1.67 -0.16
N VAL A 46 -2.17 -1.10 -0.58
CA VAL A 46 -3.04 -0.29 0.27
C VAL A 46 -4.47 -0.74 0.15
N ALA A 47 -5.28 -0.46 1.17
CA ALA A 47 -6.70 -0.71 1.17
C ALA A 47 -7.46 0.45 1.83
N GLY A 48 -8.56 0.86 1.21
CA GLY A 48 -9.51 1.83 1.77
C GLY A 48 -10.64 1.14 2.52
N GLY A 49 -11.33 1.88 3.40
CA GLY A 49 -12.51 1.36 4.12
C GLY A 49 -12.20 0.32 5.20
N LEU A 50 -10.95 0.23 5.66
CA LEU A 50 -10.54 -0.70 6.72
C LEU A 50 -10.55 -0.06 8.10
N ILE A 51 -10.12 1.19 8.20
CA ILE A 51 -9.96 1.92 9.47
C ILE A 51 -10.85 3.16 9.41
N ARG A 52 -11.59 3.41 10.49
CA ARG A 52 -12.38 4.62 10.71
C ARG A 52 -12.11 5.19 12.08
N GLU A 53 -12.46 6.46 12.25
CA GLU A 53 -12.54 7.06 13.58
C GLU A 53 -13.86 6.60 14.23
N ASP A 54 -13.77 6.13 15.47
CA ASP A 54 -14.94 5.85 16.31
C ASP A 54 -15.52 7.14 16.93
N GLU A 55 -16.52 6.99 17.81
CA GLU A 55 -17.19 8.12 18.45
C GLU A 55 -16.25 8.99 19.30
N ASP A 56 -15.13 8.43 19.76
CA ASP A 56 -14.09 9.11 20.55
C ASP A 56 -12.97 9.68 19.65
N GLY A 57 -13.07 9.53 18.33
CA GLY A 57 -12.06 9.97 17.36
C GLY A 57 -10.85 9.03 17.28
N MET A 58 -10.95 7.81 17.81
CA MET A 58 -9.86 6.84 17.82
C MET A 58 -9.95 5.93 16.60
N ALA A 59 -8.79 5.51 16.08
CA ALA A 59 -8.73 4.61 14.93
C ALA A 59 -9.24 3.20 15.31
N ALA A 60 -10.35 2.80 14.70
CA ALA A 60 -11.00 1.51 14.88
C ALA A 60 -11.15 0.77 13.55
N VAL A 61 -11.10 -0.56 13.59
CA VAL A 61 -11.34 -1.40 12.41
C VAL A 61 -12.83 -1.37 12.07
N GLN A 62 -13.13 -1.12 10.80
CA GLN A 62 -14.50 -1.07 10.31
C GLN A 62 -15.16 -2.45 10.39
N GLY A 63 -16.27 -2.54 11.13
CA GLY A 63 -17.05 -3.77 11.27
C GLY A 63 -17.84 -4.14 10.00
N GLY A 64 -18.13 -5.45 9.86
CA GLY A 64 -18.90 -5.97 8.73
C GLY A 64 -20.28 -5.31 8.60
N GLY A 65 -20.63 -4.88 7.38
CA GLY A 65 -21.93 -4.31 7.04
C GLY A 65 -21.97 -2.79 6.89
N THR A 66 -20.90 -2.08 7.25
CA THR A 66 -20.75 -0.65 6.95
C THR A 66 -19.84 -0.48 5.73
N VAL A 67 -20.17 0.44 4.82
CA VAL A 67 -19.35 0.77 3.65
C VAL A 67 -19.01 2.25 3.71
N ASP A 68 -17.74 2.59 3.51
CA ASP A 68 -17.33 3.98 3.36
C ASP A 68 -17.60 4.40 1.91
N PRO A 69 -18.51 5.37 1.67
CA PRO A 69 -18.81 5.81 0.30
C PRO A 69 -17.59 6.38 -0.41
N ASP A 70 -16.62 6.93 0.34
CA ASP A 70 -15.44 7.58 -0.22
C ASP A 70 -14.26 6.61 -0.41
N GLN A 71 -14.35 5.36 0.06
CA GLN A 71 -13.23 4.40 0.02
C GLN A 71 -12.66 4.19 -1.39
N ALA A 72 -13.53 4.14 -2.40
CA ALA A 72 -13.11 3.91 -3.78
C ALA A 72 -12.43 5.17 -4.35
N ALA A 73 -12.97 6.35 -4.05
CA ALA A 73 -12.39 7.62 -4.47
C ALA A 73 -11.01 7.83 -3.84
N ASN A 74 -10.88 7.49 -2.56
CA ASN A 74 -9.64 7.53 -1.78
C ASN A 74 -8.54 6.65 -2.38
N VAL A 75 -8.84 5.36 -2.65
CA VAL A 75 -7.88 4.42 -3.25
C VAL A 75 -7.48 4.85 -4.66
N VAL A 76 -8.43 5.29 -5.49
CA VAL A 76 -8.16 5.79 -6.85
C VAL A 76 -7.35 7.09 -6.81
N GLY A 77 -7.62 7.97 -5.84
CA GLY A 77 -6.85 9.18 -5.58
C GLY A 77 -5.39 8.86 -5.24
N PHE A 78 -5.18 7.93 -4.32
CA PHE A 78 -3.85 7.45 -3.95
C PHE A 78 -3.11 6.83 -5.15
N ALA A 79 -3.79 6.04 -5.97
CA ALA A 79 -3.19 5.42 -7.17
C ALA A 79 -2.69 6.45 -8.21
N LYS A 80 -3.18 7.71 -8.16
CA LYS A 80 -2.76 8.81 -9.03
C LYS A 80 -1.59 9.61 -8.47
N VAL A 81 -1.08 9.28 -7.28
CA VAL A 81 0.08 9.95 -6.69
C VAL A 81 1.26 9.90 -7.66
N ARG A 82 1.76 11.09 -8.02
CA ARG A 82 2.89 11.22 -8.92
C ARG A 82 4.19 10.95 -8.18
N VAL A 83 4.80 9.80 -8.48
CA VAL A 83 6.17 9.46 -8.04
C VAL A 83 7.23 9.83 -9.08
N SER A 84 6.89 10.71 -10.03
CA SER A 84 7.80 11.12 -11.10
C SER A 84 9.05 11.84 -10.61
N CYS A 85 9.20 12.15 -9.32
CA CYS A 85 10.44 12.64 -8.72
C CYS A 85 11.43 11.52 -8.37
N VAL A 86 10.97 10.27 -8.24
CA VAL A 86 11.82 9.12 -7.96
C VAL A 86 12.45 8.62 -9.27
N ARG A 87 13.77 8.47 -9.26
CA ARG A 87 14.56 8.02 -10.42
C ARG A 87 15.07 6.61 -10.23
N LEU A 88 15.13 5.85 -11.31
CA LEU A 88 15.79 4.55 -11.34
C LEU A 88 17.31 4.73 -11.10
N PRO A 89 17.94 3.98 -10.19
CA PRO A 89 19.37 4.14 -9.90
C PRO A 89 20.27 3.80 -11.09
N THR A 90 19.81 2.95 -12.00
CA THR A 90 20.59 2.50 -13.17
C THR A 90 20.58 3.49 -14.33
N THR A 91 19.42 4.05 -14.66
CA THR A 91 19.23 4.85 -15.88
C THR A 91 18.95 6.32 -15.61
N GLY A 92 18.68 6.70 -14.37
CA GLY A 92 18.23 8.05 -14.00
C GLY A 92 16.85 8.41 -14.56
N ALA A 93 16.16 7.49 -15.24
CA ALA A 93 14.82 7.73 -15.78
C ALA A 93 13.76 7.72 -14.67
N PRO A 94 12.60 8.37 -14.87
CA PRO A 94 11.49 8.29 -13.92
C PRO A 94 11.04 6.84 -13.69
N VAL A 95 10.72 6.50 -12.44
CA VAL A 95 10.14 5.20 -12.10
C VAL A 95 8.79 5.03 -12.78
N LYS A 96 8.57 3.84 -13.37
CA LYS A 96 7.29 3.43 -13.94
C LYS A 96 6.63 2.42 -13.00
N ILE A 97 5.38 2.67 -12.65
CA ILE A 97 4.58 1.83 -11.76
C ILE A 97 3.38 1.28 -12.52
N ARG A 98 2.99 0.05 -12.20
CA ARG A 98 1.73 -0.56 -12.63
C ARG A 98 0.83 -0.66 -11.41
N VAL A 99 -0.42 -0.26 -11.56
CA VAL A 99 -1.40 -0.25 -10.46
C VAL A 99 -2.56 -1.15 -10.85
N GLY A 100 -2.85 -2.13 -10.02
CA GLY A 100 -4.09 -2.90 -10.05
C GLY A 100 -5.02 -2.40 -8.94
N ILE A 101 -6.31 -2.32 -9.21
CA ILE A 101 -7.32 -1.92 -8.23
C ILE A 101 -8.51 -2.86 -8.37
N HIS A 102 -9.00 -3.35 -7.25
CA HIS A 102 -10.20 -4.16 -7.18
C HIS A 102 -11.01 -3.79 -5.92
N SER A 103 -12.31 -4.06 -5.93
CA SER A 103 -13.23 -3.73 -4.85
C SER A 103 -14.18 -4.89 -4.58
N GLY A 104 -14.34 -5.24 -3.31
CA GLY A 104 -15.19 -6.34 -2.89
C GLY A 104 -15.02 -6.64 -1.40
N PRO A 105 -15.74 -7.64 -0.88
CA PRO A 105 -15.64 -8.04 0.52
C PRO A 105 -14.26 -8.63 0.84
N VAL A 106 -13.73 -8.26 2.00
CA VAL A 106 -12.49 -8.80 2.55
C VAL A 106 -12.66 -9.12 4.03
N VAL A 107 -11.82 -10.01 4.55
CA VAL A 107 -11.70 -10.31 5.97
C VAL A 107 -10.36 -9.76 6.44
N SER A 108 -10.35 -9.03 7.55
CA SER A 108 -9.13 -8.52 8.18
C SER A 108 -8.96 -9.10 9.58
N GLY A 109 -7.72 -9.19 10.05
CA GLY A 109 -7.44 -9.70 11.40
C GLY A 109 -5.96 -9.66 11.76
N VAL A 110 -5.67 -9.82 13.04
CA VAL A 110 -4.30 -9.91 13.56
C VAL A 110 -3.89 -11.38 13.62
N VAL A 111 -2.80 -11.73 12.95
CA VAL A 111 -2.27 -13.10 12.86
C VAL A 111 -0.92 -13.19 13.56
N GLY A 112 -0.72 -14.26 14.33
CA GLY A 112 0.54 -14.56 15.01
C GLY A 112 0.59 -14.05 16.46
N THR A 113 1.19 -14.84 17.34
CA THR A 113 1.26 -14.53 18.79
C THR A 113 2.58 -13.89 19.21
N ARG A 114 3.68 -14.20 18.51
CA ARG A 114 5.02 -13.65 18.81
C ARG A 114 5.36 -12.41 17.98
N MET A 115 4.83 -12.36 16.76
CA MET A 115 5.00 -11.22 15.84
C MET A 115 3.64 -10.98 15.18
N PRO A 116 2.72 -10.28 15.87
CA PRO A 116 1.38 -10.03 15.38
C PRO A 116 1.44 -9.15 14.12
N ARG A 117 0.68 -9.54 13.09
CA ARG A 117 0.57 -8.80 11.83
C ARG A 117 -0.89 -8.62 11.45
N PHE A 118 -1.24 -7.43 11.01
CA PHE A 118 -2.58 -7.15 10.50
C PHE A 118 -2.66 -7.60 9.04
N CYS A 119 -3.40 -8.66 8.78
CA CYS A 119 -3.49 -9.31 7.48
C CYS A 119 -4.88 -9.13 6.86
N LEU A 120 -4.93 -9.13 5.53
CA LEU A 120 -6.16 -9.14 4.73
C LEU A 120 -6.28 -10.45 3.96
N PHE A 121 -7.49 -11.01 3.93
CA PHE A 121 -7.82 -12.25 3.24
C PHE A 121 -9.12 -12.09 2.44
N GLY A 122 -9.30 -12.95 1.44
CA GLY A 122 -10.50 -13.03 0.61
C GLY A 122 -10.18 -12.98 -0.88
N ASP A 123 -11.14 -13.37 -1.70
CA ASP A 123 -10.98 -13.46 -3.15
C ASP A 123 -10.63 -12.11 -3.78
N THR A 124 -11.14 -11.02 -3.21
CA THR A 124 -10.83 -9.65 -3.63
C THR A 124 -9.35 -9.30 -3.52
N VAL A 125 -8.58 -9.96 -2.64
CA VAL A 125 -7.13 -9.77 -2.51
C VAL A 125 -6.35 -10.59 -3.55
N ASN A 126 -6.89 -11.72 -3.99
CA ASN A 126 -6.19 -12.71 -4.83
C ASN A 126 -6.47 -12.58 -6.34
N THR A 127 -7.30 -11.62 -6.75
CA THR A 127 -7.70 -11.41 -8.16
C THR A 127 -6.70 -10.52 -8.89
#